data_AF-T1E507-F1
#
_entry.id   AF-T1E507-F1
#
_cell.length_a   1.000
_cell.length_b   1.000
_cell.length_c   1.000
_cell.angle_alpha   90.00
_cell.angle_beta   90.00
_cell.angle_gamma   90.00
#
_symmetry.space_group_name_H-M   'P 1'
#
loop_
_entity.id
_entity.type
_entity.pdbx_description
1 polymer ?
#
loop_
_entity_poly.entity_id
_entity_poly.type
_entity_poly.pdbx_seq_one_letter_code
_entity_poly.pdbx_strand_id
1 'polypeptide(L)' 'MNVIHLVRDHWPLALCPLGFLVGWYFDKKNDEKMAIFRNKSKLYQRELKPGEDAIWK' A
#
# COMPACT_ATOMS: atom_id res chain seq x y z
N MET A 1 26.72 2.31 -25.88
CA MET A 1 26.16 1.11 -25.22
C MET A 1 24.72 0.96 -25.65
N ASN A 2 24.37 -0.19 -26.23
CA ASN A 2 23.09 -0.42 -26.87
C ASN A 2 22.03 -0.79 -25.81
N VAL A 3 20.88 -0.11 -25.82
CA VAL A 3 19.83 -0.19 -24.78
C VAL A 3 19.35 -1.64 -24.55
N ILE A 4 19.37 -2.45 -25.61
CA ILE A 4 19.00 -3.86 -25.60
C ILE A 4 19.89 -4.69 -24.65
N HIS A 5 21.20 -4.38 -24.59
CA HIS A 5 22.12 -5.09 -23.70
C HIS A 5 21.92 -4.68 -22.24
N LEU A 6 21.66 -3.39 -21.98
CA LEU A 6 21.38 -2.90 -20.63
C LEU A 6 20.15 -3.59 -20.04
N VAL A 7 19.05 -3.67 -20.80
CA VAL A 7 17.82 -4.34 -20.36
C VAL A 7 18.06 -5.83 -20.12
N ARG A 8 18.78 -6.52 -21.02
CA ARG A 8 19.09 -7.95 -20.87
C ARG A 8 19.90 -8.27 -19.61
N ASP A 9 20.80 -7.38 -19.21
CA ASP A 9 21.69 -7.64 -18.07
C ASP A 9 21.12 -7.11 -16.74
N HIS A 10 20.33 -6.04 -16.76
CA HIS A 10 19.87 -5.34 -15.54
C HIS A 10 18.37 -5.52 -15.24
N TRP A 11 17.59 -6.20 -16.09
CA TRP A 11 16.16 -6.46 -15.78
C TRP A 11 15.91 -7.18 -14.43
N PRO A 12 16.78 -8.07 -13.90
CA PRO A 12 16.49 -8.73 -12.63
C PRO A 12 16.50 -7.76 -11.44
N LEU A 13 17.26 -6.66 -11.55
CA LEU A 13 17.32 -5.64 -10.51
C LEU A 13 15.97 -4.91 -10.34
N ALA A 14 15.16 -4.85 -11.39
CA ALA A 14 13.82 -4.28 -11.32
C ALA A 14 12.81 -5.20 -10.61
N LEU A 15 13.08 -6.51 -10.48
CA LEU A 15 12.15 -7.45 -9.86
C LEU A 15 11.93 -7.18 -8.38
N CYS A 16 12.98 -6.79 -7.64
CA CYS A 16 12.86 -6.55 -6.20
C CYS A 16 12.01 -5.31 -5.89
N PRO A 17 12.24 -4.12 -6.51
CA PRO A 17 11.37 -2.97 -6.34
C PRO A 17 9.93 -3.23 -6.81
N LEU A 18 9.73 -3.95 -7.93
CA LEU A 18 8.39 -4.30 -8.41
C LEU A 18 7.68 -5.23 -7.42
N GLY A 19 8.37 -6.25 -6.90
CA GLY A 19 7.83 -7.15 -5.89
C GLY A 19 7.42 -6.42 -4.62
N PHE A 20 8.23 -5.46 -4.17
CA PHE A 20 7.88 -4.61 -3.02
C PHE A 20 6.60 -3.80 -3.27
N LEU A 21 6.48 -3.15 -4.44
CA LEU A 21 5.28 -2.38 -4.79
C LEU A 21 4.03 -3.25 -4.84
N VAL A 22 4.15 -4.47 -5.39
CA VAL A 22 3.07 -5.45 -5.43
C VAL A 22 2.67 -5.89 -4.02
N GLY A 23 3.64 -6.19 -3.15
CA GLY A 23 3.39 -6.53 -1.76
C GLY A 23 2.66 -5.41 -1.01
N TRP A 24 3.16 -4.18 -1.10
CA TRP A 24 2.54 -3.00 -0.49
C TRP A 24 1.10 -2.79 -0.97
N TYR A 25 0.83 -3.00 -2.26
CA TYR A 25 -0.52 -2.90 -2.79
C TYR A 25 -1.47 -3.95 -2.18
N PHE A 26 -1.00 -5.19 -2.01
CA PHE A 26 -1.80 -6.23 -1.38
C PHE A 26 -2.05 -5.98 0.10
N ASP A 27 -1.05 -5.48 0.83
CA ASP A 27 -1.20 -5.12 2.25
C ASP A 27 -2.25 -4.02 2.40
N LYS A 28 -2.16 -2.95 1.59
CA LYS A 28 -3.16 -1.87 1.60
C LYS A 28 -4.58 -2.37 1.33
N LYS A 29 -4.73 -3.27 0.34
CA LYS A 29 -6.03 -3.87 0.04
C LYS A 29 -6.54 -4.76 1.18
N ASN A 30 -5.65 -5.35 1.96
CA ASN A 30 -6.01 -6.15 3.12
C ASN A 30 -6.45 -5.27 4.29
N ASP A 31 -5.75 -4.15 4.53
CA ASP A 31 -6.12 -3.16 5.54
C ASP A 31 -7.51 -2.57 5.30
N GLU A 32 -7.85 -2.27 4.04
CA GLU A 32 -9.19 -1.83 3.64
C GLU A 32 -10.28 -2.86 4.00
N LYS A 33 -9.99 -4.17 3.87
CA LYS A 33 -10.92 -5.23 4.30
C LYS A 33 -11.04 -5.33 5.82
N MET A 34 -9.97 -5.05 6.55
CA MET A 34 -9.92 -5.11 8.01
C MET A 34 -10.46 -3.84 8.69
N ALA A 35 -10.85 -2.82 7.92
CA ALA A 35 -11.36 -1.55 8.43
C ALA A 35 -12.78 -1.61 9.05
N ILE A 36 -13.40 -2.79 9.21
CA ILE A 36 -14.76 -2.96 9.76
C ILE A 36 -14.89 -2.38 11.18
N PHE A 37 -13.83 -2.46 11.99
CA PHE A 37 -13.78 -1.95 13.36
C PHE A 37 -13.16 -0.54 13.48
N ARG A 38 -12.92 0.13 12.35
CA ARG A 38 -12.41 1.50 12.33
C ARG A 38 -13.39 2.44 13.03
N ASN A 39 -12.88 3.23 13.96
CA ASN A 39 -13.66 4.16 14.80
C ASN A 39 -14.72 3.53 15.72
N LYS A 40 -14.66 2.21 15.96
CA LYS A 40 -15.60 1.50 16.86
C LYS A 40 -14.95 1.01 18.16
N SER A 41 -13.63 1.12 18.28
CA SER A 41 -12.92 0.72 19.48
C SER A 41 -13.21 1.69 20.63
N LYS A 42 -13.45 1.19 21.85
CA LYS A 42 -13.75 2.05 23.02
C LYS A 42 -12.65 3.08 23.32
N LEU A 43 -11.40 2.76 22.97
CA LEU A 43 -10.23 3.61 23.23
C LEU A 43 -10.07 4.74 22.21
N TYR A 44 -10.34 4.48 20.92
CA TYR A 44 -10.07 5.43 19.82
C TYR A 44 -11.32 5.94 19.11
N GLN A 45 -12.52 5.62 19.62
CA GLN A 45 -13.77 6.16 19.10
C GLN A 45 -13.81 7.68 19.29
N ARG A 46 -14.11 8.40 18.21
CA ARG A 46 -14.29 9.86 18.23
C ARG A 46 -15.21 10.30 17.11
N GLU A 47 -15.75 11.50 17.25
CA GLU A 47 -16.44 12.17 16.15
C GLU A 47 -15.43 12.51 15.03
N LEU A 48 -15.86 12.33 13.78
CA LEU A 48 -15.06 12.64 12.60
C LEU A 48 -15.06 14.16 12.40
N LYS A 49 -13.90 14.71 12.03
CA LYS A 49 -13.82 16.13 11.67
C LYS A 49 -14.59 16.38 10.37
N PRO A 50 -15.15 17.59 10.16
CA PRO A 50 -15.81 17.91 8.90
C PRO A 50 -14.83 17.72 7.73
N GLY A 51 -15.19 16.85 6.77
CA GLY A 51 -14.36 16.47 5.62
C GLY A 51 -13.44 15.25 5.83
N GLU A 52 -13.51 14.57 6.99
CA GLU A 52 -12.76 13.35 7.26
C GLU A 52 -13.64 12.10 7.04
N ASP A 53 -13.32 11.29 6.02
CA ASP A 53 -14.07 10.06 5.74
C ASP A 53 -13.74 8.91 6.71
N ALA A 54 -12.53 8.94 7.29
CA ALA A 54 -11.94 7.85 8.06
C ALA A 54 -10.79 8.33 8.94
N ILE A 55 -10.61 7.69 10.10
CA ILE A 55 -9.47 7.97 11.01
C ILE A 55 -8.12 7.59 10.37
N TRP A 56 -8.09 6.49 9.63
CA TRP A 56 -6.90 6.00 8.92
C TRP A 56 -7.31 5.21 7.66
N LYS A 57 -6.38 5.12 6.71
CA LYS A 57 -6.53 4.51 5.38
C LYS A 57 -5.61 3.32 5.24
#